data_AF-A0A9W5Z2L9-F1
#
_entry.id   AF-A0A9W5Z2L9-F1
#
_cell.length_a   1.000
_cell.length_b   1.000
_cell.length_c   1.000
_cell.angle_alpha   90.00
_cell.angle_beta   90.00
_cell.angle_gamma   90.00
#
_symmetry.space_group_name_H-M   'P 1'
#
loop_
_entity.id
_entity.type
_entity.pdbx_description
1 polymer ?
#
loop_
_entity_poly.entity_id
_entity_poly.type
_entity_poly.pdbx_seq_one_letter_code
_entity_poly.pdbx_strand_id
1 'polypeptide(L)'
;MALSLASNLAHAPAINGLYSFVFMPLLYAIFGSSPLLVVGPEAAGSLLTGTIVKTSVKQGHSQEDDEAASAMVVGIATAMAGTMILVAGLTRLGFLDNVLSRPFLRGFITAIGFVIFVDQLIPEVGLADLAKEAGVSHGSTVQKLVFLAENIKSCHGLTAAVSFGSFAIIMLFR
;
A
#
# COMPACT_ATOMS: atom_id res chain seq x y z
N MET A 1 1.60 -4.81 -9.82
CA MET A 1 1.21 -4.89 -8.39
C MET A 1 2.28 -4.27 -7.48
N ALA A 2 3.54 -4.74 -7.48
CA ALA A 2 4.58 -4.18 -6.58
C ALA A 2 4.82 -2.67 -6.76
N LEU A 3 4.88 -2.19 -8.01
CA LEU A 3 5.05 -0.77 -8.35
C LEU A 3 3.88 0.08 -7.83
N SER A 4 2.63 -0.35 -8.08
CA SER A 4 1.43 0.37 -7.68
C SER A 4 1.21 0.38 -6.16
N LEU A 5 1.64 -0.67 -5.46
CA LEU A 5 1.62 -0.71 -4.00
C LEU A 5 2.61 0.29 -3.40
N ALA A 6 3.82 0.39 -3.95
CA ALA A 6 4.82 1.35 -3.49
C ALA A 6 4.36 2.79 -3.73
N SER A 7 3.91 3.11 -4.95
CA SER A 7 3.53 4.49 -5.32
C SER A 7 2.21 4.92 -4.68
N ASN A 8 1.14 4.13 -4.83
CA ASN A 8 -0.21 4.58 -4.50
C ASN A 8 -0.54 4.37 -3.02
N LEU A 9 0.10 3.38 -2.38
CA LEU A 9 -0.27 2.94 -1.04
C LEU A 9 0.81 3.26 -0.01
N ALA A 10 2.07 2.94 -0.30
CA ALA A 10 3.20 3.22 0.59
C ALA A 10 3.75 4.64 0.48
N HIS A 11 3.29 5.44 -0.50
CA HIS A 11 3.77 6.81 -0.77
C HIS A 11 5.30 6.87 -0.90
N ALA A 12 5.87 5.85 -1.54
CA ALA A 12 7.29 5.71 -1.78
C ALA A 12 7.56 5.59 -3.29
N PRO A 13 8.79 5.92 -3.74
CA PRO A 13 9.17 5.74 -5.14
C PRO A 13 8.85 4.32 -5.64
N ALA A 14 8.24 4.22 -6.82
CA ALA A 14 7.77 2.93 -7.36
C ALA A 14 8.90 1.89 -7.47
N ILE A 15 10.14 2.36 -7.71
CA ILE A 15 11.34 1.52 -7.77
C ILE A 15 11.58 0.72 -6.48
N ASN A 16 11.19 1.25 -5.32
CA ASN A 16 11.32 0.55 -4.05
C ASN A 16 10.42 -0.69 -3.99
N GLY A 17 9.25 -0.63 -4.63
CA GLY A 17 8.39 -1.80 -4.79
C GLY A 17 9.05 -2.89 -5.63
N LEU A 18 9.82 -2.50 -6.66
CA LEU A 18 10.58 -3.45 -7.48
C LEU A 18 11.71 -4.11 -6.68
N TYR A 19 12.42 -3.34 -5.84
CA TYR A 19 13.41 -3.91 -4.91
C TYR A 19 12.77 -4.93 -3.97
N SER A 20 11.64 -4.59 -3.33
CA SER A 20 10.93 -5.55 -2.46
C SER A 20 10.51 -6.82 -3.20
N PHE A 21 10.01 -6.70 -4.43
CA PHE A 21 9.61 -7.84 -5.24
C PHE A 21 10.76 -8.80 -5.57
N VAL A 22 11.99 -8.29 -5.73
CA VAL A 22 13.18 -9.13 -6.02
C VAL A 22 13.76 -9.73 -4.74
N PHE A 23 13.93 -8.92 -3.70
CA PHE A 23 14.64 -9.38 -2.50
C PHE A 23 13.78 -10.25 -1.58
N MET A 24 12.47 -10.02 -1.46
CA MET A 24 11.61 -10.79 -0.56
C MET A 24 11.53 -12.29 -0.92
N PRO A 25 11.27 -12.68 -2.19
CA PRO A 25 11.27 -14.10 -2.56
C PRO A 25 12.65 -14.74 -2.43
N LEU A 26 13.72 -13.99 -2.71
CA LEU A 26 15.09 -14.50 -2.61
C LEU A 26 15.47 -14.80 -1.16
N LEU A 27 15.14 -13.91 -0.22
CA LEU A 27 15.32 -14.16 1.20
C LEU A 27 14.43 -15.32 1.68
N TYR A 28 13.17 -15.37 1.23
CA TYR A 28 12.27 -16.48 1.58
C TYR A 28 12.76 -17.83 1.03
N ALA A 29 13.37 -17.87 -0.15
CA ALA A 29 13.92 -19.11 -0.70
C ALA A 29 15.08 -19.68 0.15
N ILE A 30 15.83 -18.82 0.85
CA ILE A 30 16.96 -19.24 1.69
C ILE A 30 16.50 -19.63 3.10
N PHE A 31 15.59 -18.84 3.69
CA PHE A 31 15.19 -18.98 5.11
C PHE A 31 13.80 -19.61 5.31
N GLY A 32 13.01 -19.76 4.26
CA GLY A 32 11.62 -20.20 4.31
C GLY A 32 11.50 -21.70 4.54
N SER A 33 10.49 -22.07 5.33
CA SER A 33 10.23 -23.48 5.66
C SER A 33 9.27 -24.17 4.69
N SER A 34 8.47 -23.40 3.92
CA SER A 34 7.43 -23.94 3.03
C SER A 34 7.75 -23.67 1.57
N PRO A 35 7.88 -24.70 0.72
CA PRO A 35 8.19 -24.52 -0.70
C PRO A 35 7.03 -23.95 -1.52
N LEU A 36 5.81 -23.94 -0.97
CA LEU A 36 4.60 -23.48 -1.66
C LEU A 36 4.22 -22.03 -1.33
N LEU A 37 4.86 -21.42 -0.34
CA LEU A 37 4.56 -20.05 0.05
C LEU A 37 5.38 -19.08 -0.80
N VAL A 38 4.72 -18.14 -1.45
CA VAL A 38 5.37 -17.04 -2.18
C VAL A 38 5.25 -15.78 -1.34
N VAL A 39 6.38 -15.19 -0.97
CA VAL A 39 6.44 -13.94 -0.20
C VAL A 39 6.80 -12.80 -1.13
N GLY A 40 6.02 -11.72 -1.08
CA GLY A 40 6.23 -10.52 -1.87
C GLY A 40 5.57 -9.30 -1.22
N PRO A 41 5.64 -8.14 -1.88
CA PRO A 41 5.01 -6.92 -1.38
C PRO A 41 3.49 -7.11 -1.29
N GLU A 42 2.96 -6.92 -0.08
CA GLU A 42 1.54 -7.05 0.23
C GLU A 42 0.88 -5.68 0.39
N ALA A 43 -0.40 -5.59 0.04
CA ALA A 43 -1.16 -4.36 0.13
C ALA A 43 -1.36 -3.86 1.58
N ALA A 44 -1.64 -4.75 2.53
CA ALA A 44 -1.83 -4.38 3.93
C ALA A 44 -0.57 -3.73 4.53
N GLY A 45 0.60 -4.36 4.32
CA GLY A 45 1.90 -3.80 4.74
C GLY A 45 2.18 -2.44 4.10
N SER A 46 1.92 -2.32 2.79
CA SER A 46 2.14 -1.07 2.05
C SER A 46 1.27 0.08 2.58
N LEU A 47 0.00 -0.19 2.95
CA LEU A 47 -0.89 0.81 3.54
C LEU A 47 -0.42 1.30 4.91
N LEU A 48 0.01 0.37 5.77
CA LEU A 48 0.54 0.69 7.09
C LEU A 48 1.83 1.53 6.97
N THR A 49 2.75 1.10 6.10
CA THR A 49 3.97 1.86 5.80
C THR A 49 3.66 3.25 5.26
N GLY A 50 2.70 3.37 4.34
CA GLY A 50 2.27 4.68 3.83
C GLY A 50 1.67 5.58 4.91
N THR A 51 1.00 5.02 5.91
CA THR A 51 0.48 5.78 7.06
C THR A 51 1.60 6.33 7.93
N ILE A 52 2.68 5.56 8.10
CA ILE A 52 3.90 6.01 8.80
C ILE A 52 4.54 7.15 8.03
N VAL A 53 4.75 6.98 6.72
CA VAL A 53 5.31 8.04 5.85
C VAL A 53 4.48 9.32 5.94
N LYS A 54 3.15 9.23 5.79
CA LYS A 54 2.24 10.39 5.93
C LYS A 54 2.38 11.10 7.28
N THR A 55 2.51 10.34 8.36
CA THR A 55 2.63 10.91 9.71
C THR A 55 3.98 11.59 9.90
N SER A 56 5.05 10.98 9.39
CA SER A 56 6.40 11.56 9.42
C SER A 56 6.53 12.81 8.56
N VAL A 57 5.96 12.82 7.35
CA VAL A 57 5.96 13.99 6.46
C VAL A 57 5.19 15.16 7.06
N LYS A 58 4.05 14.91 7.73
CA LYS A 58 3.31 15.97 8.43
C LYS A 58 4.04 16.58 9.63
N GLN A 59 4.98 15.85 10.22
CA GLN A 59 5.75 16.28 11.39
C GLN A 59 7.12 16.87 11.03
N GLY A 60 7.68 16.52 9.87
CA GLY A 60 8.95 17.03 9.37
C GLY A 60 8.79 18.27 8.48
N HIS A 61 9.74 19.21 8.53
CA HIS A 61 9.84 20.31 7.57
C HIS A 61 10.31 19.87 6.16
N SER A 62 10.30 18.57 5.87
CA SER A 62 10.68 18.00 4.58
C SER A 62 9.52 18.17 3.60
N GLN A 63 9.79 18.85 2.49
CA GLN A 63 8.87 19.12 1.40
C GLN A 63 8.22 17.82 0.88
N GLU A 64 6.93 17.86 0.55
CA GLU A 64 6.09 16.72 0.15
C GLU A 64 6.60 15.90 -1.06
N ASP A 65 7.63 16.38 -1.76
CA ASP A 65 8.25 15.76 -2.94
C ASP A 65 9.64 15.17 -2.69
N ASP A 66 10.14 15.12 -1.45
CA ASP A 66 11.44 14.50 -1.18
C ASP A 66 11.33 12.96 -1.16
N GLU A 67 11.37 12.38 -2.36
CA GLU A 67 11.37 10.94 -2.61
C GLU A 67 12.42 10.19 -1.77
N ALA A 68 13.56 10.83 -1.51
CA ALA A 68 14.63 10.26 -0.69
C ALA A 68 14.25 10.20 0.79
N ALA A 69 13.57 11.24 1.31
CA ALA A 69 13.08 11.26 2.69
C ALA A 69 12.02 10.17 2.91
N SER A 70 11.05 10.05 2.00
CA SER A 70 10.02 8.98 2.07
C SER A 70 10.66 7.59 2.02
N ALA A 71 11.62 7.36 1.11
CA ALA A 71 12.35 6.09 1.05
C ALA A 71 13.10 5.77 2.35
N MET A 72 13.72 6.78 2.98
CA MET A 72 14.43 6.61 4.25
C MET A 72 13.47 6.24 5.38
N VAL A 73 12.33 6.91 5.49
CA VAL A 73 11.30 6.60 6.50
C VAL A 73 10.78 5.18 6.32
N VAL A 74 10.49 4.76 5.09
CA VAL A 74 10.10 3.38 4.78
C VAL A 74 11.19 2.40 5.20
N GLY A 75 12.46 2.68 4.88
CA GLY A 75 13.59 1.84 5.23
C GLY A 75 13.73 1.66 6.75
N ILE A 76 13.62 2.75 7.52
CA ILE A 76 13.71 2.70 8.99
C ILE A 76 12.52 1.94 9.57
N ALA A 77 11.29 2.25 9.14
CA ALA A 77 10.08 1.60 9.64
C ALA A 77 10.09 0.08 9.38
N THR A 78 10.49 -0.32 8.17
CA THR A 78 10.57 -1.73 7.79
C THR A 78 11.72 -2.45 8.48
N ALA A 79 12.87 -1.80 8.69
CA ALA A 79 13.98 -2.36 9.45
C ALA A 79 13.61 -2.59 10.93
N MET A 80 12.91 -1.64 11.55
CA MET A 80 12.41 -1.78 12.93
C MET A 80 11.39 -2.92 13.03
N ALA A 81 10.40 -2.96 12.12
CA ALA A 81 9.41 -4.03 12.08
C ALA A 81 10.07 -5.41 11.88
N GLY A 82 11.01 -5.52 10.94
CA GLY A 82 11.76 -6.74 10.68
C GLY A 82 12.60 -7.19 11.88
N THR A 83 13.24 -6.25 12.57
CA THR A 83 14.01 -6.56 13.80
C THR A 83 13.09 -7.09 14.90
N MET A 84 11.93 -6.45 15.11
CA MET A 84 10.95 -6.91 16.10
C MET A 84 10.41 -8.31 15.77
N ILE A 85 10.11 -8.58 14.49
CA ILE A 85 9.68 -9.91 14.03
C ILE A 85 10.79 -10.95 14.21
N LEU A 86 12.05 -10.59 13.93
CA LEU A 86 13.20 -11.47 14.13
C LEU A 86 13.36 -11.83 15.63
N VAL A 87 13.31 -10.84 16.53
CA VAL A 87 13.37 -11.05 17.98
C VAL A 87 12.19 -11.91 18.46
N ALA A 88 10.97 -11.64 17.98
CA ALA A 88 9.79 -12.45 18.29
C ALA A 88 9.95 -13.91 17.81
N GLY A 89 10.56 -14.12 16.64
CA GLY A 89 10.89 -15.45 16.12
C GLY A 89 11.91 -16.18 17.00
N LEU A 90 12.98 -15.51 17.41
CA LEU A 90 14.02 -16.08 18.28
C LEU A 90 13.49 -16.46 19.67
N THR A 91 12.61 -15.63 20.22
CA THR A 91 11.91 -15.88 21.50
C THR A 91 10.74 -16.86 21.37
N ARG A 92 10.47 -17.39 20.17
CA ARG A 92 9.40 -18.34 19.86
C ARG A 92 8.01 -17.81 20.21
N LEU A 93 7.77 -16.52 20.01
CA LEU A 93 6.50 -15.85 20.25
C LEU A 93 5.39 -16.19 19.22
N GLY A 94 5.55 -17.26 18.43
CA GLY A 94 4.58 -17.67 17.42
C GLY A 94 3.19 -18.01 17.97
N PHE A 95 3.06 -18.24 19.29
CA PHE A 95 1.76 -18.45 19.92
C PHE A 95 0.84 -17.21 19.87
N LEU A 96 1.41 -16.00 19.69
CA LEU A 96 0.63 -14.76 19.58
C LEU A 96 -0.35 -14.78 18.39
N ASP A 97 -0.03 -15.53 17.33
CA ASP A 97 -0.92 -15.66 16.18
C ASP A 97 -2.26 -16.32 16.57
N ASN A 98 -2.24 -17.24 17.54
CA ASN A 98 -3.45 -17.88 18.07
C ASN A 98 -4.28 -16.97 18.99
N VAL A 99 -3.73 -15.82 19.40
CA VAL A 99 -4.43 -14.83 20.24
C VAL A 99 -5.32 -13.92 19.39
N LEU A 100 -5.00 -13.76 18.10
CA LEU A 100 -5.80 -12.94 17.18
C LEU A 100 -7.08 -13.68 16.76
N SER A 101 -8.23 -13.09 17.07
CA SER A 101 -9.51 -13.70 16.72
C SER A 101 -9.76 -13.65 15.21
N ARG A 102 -10.33 -14.71 14.64
CA ARG A 102 -10.74 -14.74 13.22
C ARG A 102 -11.65 -13.57 12.82
N PRO A 103 -12.64 -13.14 13.65
CA PRO A 103 -13.46 -11.97 13.34
C PRO A 103 -12.64 -10.67 13.26
N PHE A 104 -11.66 -10.49 14.13
CA PHE A 104 -10.78 -9.31 14.10
C PHE A 104 -9.99 -9.24 12.80
N LEU A 105 -9.34 -10.34 12.39
CA LEU A 105 -8.61 -10.41 11.13
C LEU A 105 -9.50 -10.14 9.92
N ARG A 106 -10.72 -10.71 9.90
CA ARG A 106 -11.70 -10.44 8.83
C ARG A 106 -12.10 -8.97 8.76
N GLY A 107 -12.35 -8.34 9.90
CA GLY A 107 -12.65 -6.91 9.97
C GLY A 107 -11.50 -6.05 9.44
N PHE A 108 -10.27 -6.36 9.87
CA PHE A 108 -9.07 -5.66 9.43
C PHE A 108 -8.85 -5.77 7.91
N ILE A 109 -8.93 -6.97 7.35
CA ILE A 109 -8.76 -7.21 5.91
C ILE A 109 -9.86 -6.49 5.11
N THR A 110 -11.11 -6.49 5.60
CA THR A 110 -12.22 -5.79 4.94
C THR A 110 -12.01 -4.28 4.92
N ALA A 111 -11.55 -3.70 6.05
CA ALA A 111 -11.26 -2.28 6.15
C ALA A 111 -10.11 -1.88 5.21
N ILE A 112 -9.02 -2.65 5.17
CA ILE A 112 -7.92 -2.41 4.23
C ILE A 112 -8.40 -2.50 2.78
N GLY A 113 -9.21 -3.51 2.45
CA GLY A 113 -9.78 -3.66 1.12
C GLY A 113 -10.59 -2.42 0.70
N PHE A 114 -11.38 -1.85 1.62
CA PHE A 114 -12.11 -0.62 1.38
C PHE A 114 -11.19 0.59 1.15
N VAL A 115 -10.14 0.74 1.96
CA VAL A 115 -9.17 1.83 1.79
C VAL A 115 -8.45 1.73 0.44
N ILE A 116 -8.00 0.53 0.06
CA ILE A 116 -7.37 0.28 -1.24
C ILE A 116 -8.32 0.60 -2.38
N PHE A 117 -9.60 0.19 -2.27
CA PHE A 117 -10.60 0.48 -3.29
C PHE A 117 -10.74 1.99 -3.53
N VAL A 118 -10.84 2.79 -2.46
CA VAL A 118 -10.89 4.26 -2.57
C VAL A 118 -9.60 4.83 -3.16
N ASP A 119 -8.44 4.33 -2.72
CA ASP A 119 -7.13 4.80 -3.20
C ASP A 119 -6.91 4.50 -4.69
N GLN A 120 -7.41 3.36 -5.20
CA GLN A 120 -7.31 3.03 -6.62
C GLN A 120 -8.38 3.71 -7.47
N LEU A 121 -9.55 4.08 -6.92
CA LEU A 121 -10.57 4.76 -7.73
C LEU A 121 -10.07 6.07 -8.34
N ILE A 122 -9.24 6.85 -7.62
CA ILE A 122 -8.70 8.13 -8.10
C ILE A 122 -7.91 8.00 -9.41
N PRO A 123 -6.87 7.15 -9.52
CA PRO A 123 -6.15 6.95 -10.78
C PRO A 123 -7.03 6.29 -11.85
N GLU A 124 -7.95 5.39 -11.49
CA GLU A 124 -8.81 4.68 -12.46
C GLU A 124 -9.80 5.62 -13.16
N VAL A 125 -10.24 6.70 -12.51
CA VAL A 125 -11.08 7.73 -13.16
C VAL A 125 -10.26 8.86 -13.83
N GLY A 126 -8.93 8.75 -13.82
CA GLY A 126 -8.03 9.74 -14.43
C GLY A 126 -7.88 11.04 -13.63
N LEU A 127 -8.12 11.01 -12.31
CA LEU A 127 -7.99 12.19 -11.43
C LEU A 127 -6.67 12.22 -10.65
N ALA A 128 -5.68 11.40 -11.02
CA ALA A 128 -4.41 11.28 -10.29
C ALA A 128 -3.65 12.61 -10.19
N ASP A 129 -3.52 13.33 -11.30
CA ASP A 129 -2.78 14.61 -11.35
C ASP A 129 -3.50 15.69 -10.53
N LEU A 130 -4.83 15.75 -10.66
CA LEU A 130 -5.68 16.71 -9.95
C LEU A 130 -5.70 16.43 -8.43
N ALA A 131 -5.62 15.16 -8.03
CA ALA A 131 -5.49 14.77 -6.63
C ALA A 131 -4.10 15.10 -6.04
N LYS A 132 -3.06 15.10 -6.88
CA LYS A 132 -1.71 15.53 -6.49
C LYS A 132 -1.68 17.05 -6.29
N GLU A 133 -2.22 17.82 -7.24
CA GLU A 133 -2.29 19.29 -7.15
C GLU A 133 -3.14 19.78 -5.96
N ALA A 134 -4.23 19.09 -5.65
CA ALA A 134 -5.08 19.41 -4.51
C ALA A 134 -4.50 18.98 -3.14
N GLY A 135 -3.33 18.33 -3.11
CA GLY A 135 -2.73 17.78 -1.88
C GLY A 135 -3.52 16.63 -1.25
N VAL A 136 -4.52 16.07 -1.96
CA VAL A 136 -5.41 15.02 -1.44
C VAL A 136 -4.80 13.63 -1.61
N SER A 137 -3.77 13.48 -2.44
CA SER A 137 -3.06 12.19 -2.64
C SER A 137 -2.60 11.57 -1.30
N HIS A 138 -2.11 12.42 -0.38
CA HIS A 138 -1.69 12.03 0.97
C HIS A 138 -2.77 12.17 2.04
N GLY A 139 -3.99 12.61 1.66
CA GLY A 139 -5.11 12.85 2.56
C GLY A 139 -5.69 11.58 3.22
N SER A 140 -6.67 11.79 4.09
CA SER A 140 -7.45 10.70 4.69
C SER A 140 -8.39 10.06 3.67
N THR A 141 -8.84 8.83 3.92
CA THR A 141 -9.82 8.15 3.05
C THR A 141 -11.11 8.98 2.89
N VAL A 142 -11.51 9.70 3.94
CA VAL A 142 -12.67 10.60 3.90
C VAL A 142 -12.43 11.77 2.95
N GLN A 143 -11.25 12.41 3.02
CA GLN A 143 -10.89 13.50 2.11
C GLN A 143 -10.86 13.03 0.64
N LYS A 144 -10.36 11.82 0.40
CA LYS A 144 -10.35 11.20 -0.95
C LYS A 144 -11.76 10.95 -1.48
N LEU A 145 -12.69 10.50 -0.64
CA LEU A 145 -14.10 10.32 -1.02
C LEU A 145 -14.79 11.64 -1.35
N VAL A 146 -14.57 12.68 -0.52
CA VAL A 146 -15.10 14.03 -0.79
C VAL A 146 -14.53 14.57 -2.10
N PHE A 147 -13.22 14.46 -2.31
CA PHE A 147 -12.56 14.88 -3.54
C PHE A 147 -13.13 14.18 -4.79
N LEU A 148 -13.35 12.86 -4.72
CA LEU A 148 -13.98 12.10 -5.80
C LEU A 148 -15.41 12.59 -6.11
N ALA A 149 -16.20 12.91 -5.08
CA ALA A 149 -17.56 13.41 -5.25
C ALA A 149 -17.58 14.82 -5.88
N GLU A 150 -16.68 15.70 -5.45
CA GLU A 150 -16.57 17.06 -5.98
C GLU A 150 -16.04 17.10 -7.42
N ASN A 151 -15.10 16.21 -7.75
CA ASN A 151 -14.41 16.21 -9.05
C ASN A 151 -14.96 15.17 -10.04
N ILE A 152 -16.14 14.61 -9.79
CA ILE A 152 -16.74 13.57 -10.64
C ILE A 152 -16.96 14.03 -12.10
N LYS A 153 -17.12 15.34 -12.31
CA LYS A 153 -17.28 15.93 -13.65
C LYS A 153 -15.96 16.13 -14.39
N SER A 154 -14.85 16.15 -13.67
CA SER A 154 -13.50 16.32 -14.23
C SER A 154 -12.84 14.99 -14.57
N CYS A 155 -13.55 13.87 -14.41
CA CYS A 155 -13.04 12.54 -14.73
C CYS A 155 -12.68 12.40 -16.21
N HIS A 156 -11.56 11.73 -16.49
CA HIS A 156 -11.14 11.45 -17.85
C HIS A 156 -11.88 10.20 -18.36
N GLY A 157 -12.88 10.41 -19.22
CA GLY A 157 -13.76 9.34 -19.70
C GLY A 157 -13.03 8.18 -20.40
N LEU A 158 -11.93 8.46 -21.11
CA LEU A 158 -11.13 7.41 -21.77
C LEU A 158 -10.36 6.56 -20.76
N THR A 159 -9.76 7.17 -19.74
CA THR A 159 -9.06 6.43 -18.67
C THR A 159 -10.06 5.54 -17.94
N ALA A 160 -11.20 6.11 -17.54
CA ALA A 160 -12.28 5.35 -16.90
C ALA A 160 -12.77 4.18 -17.77
N ALA A 161 -12.97 4.40 -19.08
CA ALA A 161 -13.41 3.34 -19.98
C ALA A 161 -12.38 2.20 -20.09
N VAL A 162 -11.08 2.52 -20.20
CA VAL A 162 -10.01 1.52 -20.25
C VAL A 162 -9.90 0.76 -18.93
N SER A 163 -9.95 1.48 -17.82
CA SER A 163 -9.92 0.98 -16.45
C SER A 163 -11.06 0.00 -16.15
N PHE A 164 -12.30 0.47 -16.25
CA PHE A 164 -13.49 -0.36 -16.00
C PHE A 164 -13.66 -1.46 -17.06
N GLY A 165 -13.27 -1.21 -18.31
CA GLY A 165 -13.25 -2.22 -19.36
C GLY A 165 -12.28 -3.37 -19.05
N SER A 166 -11.05 -3.04 -18.63
CA SER A 166 -10.05 -4.04 -18.22
C SER A 166 -10.51 -4.82 -17.00
N PHE A 167 -11.07 -4.13 -16.00
CA PHE A 167 -11.65 -4.77 -14.82
C PHE A 167 -12.79 -5.74 -15.17
N ALA A 168 -13.70 -5.33 -16.05
CA ALA A 168 -14.81 -6.16 -16.49
C ALA A 168 -14.32 -7.41 -17.25
N ILE A 169 -13.33 -7.27 -18.12
CA ILE A 169 -12.71 -8.40 -18.82
C ILE A 169 -12.11 -9.37 -17.81
N ILE A 170 -11.30 -8.88 -16.86
CA ILE A 170 -10.69 -9.74 -15.83
C ILE A 170 -11.78 -10.47 -15.05
N MET A 171 -12.84 -9.79 -14.63
CA MET A 171 -13.92 -10.39 -13.84
C MET A 171 -14.73 -11.43 -14.62
N LEU A 172 -14.89 -11.24 -15.94
CA LEU A 172 -15.63 -12.17 -16.80
C LEU A 172 -14.84 -13.45 -17.11
N PHE A 173 -13.51 -13.38 -17.12
CA PHE A 173 -12.61 -14.49 -17.43
C PHE A 173 -11.93 -15.12 -16.20
N ARG A 174 -12.27 -14.68 -14.98
CA ARG A 174 -11.74 -15.21 -13.72
C ARG A 174 -12.50 -16.43 -13.23
#